data_AF-A0A9W6YBJ2-F1
#
_entry.id   AF-A0A9W6YBJ2-F1
#
_cell.length_a   1.000
_cell.length_b   1.000
_cell.length_c   1.000
_cell.angle_alpha   90.00
_cell.angle_beta   90.00
_cell.angle_gamma   90.00
#
_symmetry.space_group_name_H-M   'P 1'
#
loop_
_entity.id
_entity.type
_entity.pdbx_description
1 polymer ?
#
loop_
_entity_poly.entity_id
_entity_poly.type
_entity_poly.pdbx_seq_one_letter_code
_entity_poly.pdbx_strand_id
1 'polypeptide(L)'
;MATDTTKTGIWAAQYLAEKQQQSSTRNWKSNLYPSVIQAVLAVGGRCLIAPILLIIVCGLTGYVSGATFFIEAKESYFAYSQLDPVMHGGCTGCICSCRKVLIQLSAFGSDAILSKPAYEDLQAIASEAVANNNYSRLTPAALTLADQLDSDGAVCSTGTNDWGTPNVVLSSSPDGILSVINILGLSLPPQMRRELEVAVERKDECVSRWNIGVLLRLHQYQTVVCSSEYASVPVADINTFPHYTDCRPDIQNEGIIGEKLAYATGGEDLLAVVPDILKLFPYEFTGSSLPLISRYIKTKSTIYGHTTVTQPLFRSYYAGCRVRTVNTTGVFVEVTCTLLDHWRSYGLTLQSPDDLPVCSTGDVCVRNQYNSEWEYTNDLSPTDSTRL
;
A
#
# COMPACT_ATOMS: atom_id res chain seq x y z
N MET A 1 -68.56 5.16 50.65
CA MET A 1 -68.75 5.44 52.09
C MET A 1 -67.91 4.44 52.86
N ALA A 2 -66.95 4.96 53.66
CA ALA A 2 -66.16 4.33 54.74
C ALA A 2 -65.49 2.98 54.41
N THR A 3 -64.17 2.79 54.51
CA THR A 3 -63.30 2.91 55.68
C THR A 3 -61.86 2.71 55.15
N ASP A 4 -60.90 3.60 55.37
CA ASP A 4 -60.27 3.96 56.65
C ASP A 4 -58.78 3.57 56.55
N THR A 5 -57.91 4.43 56.02
CA THR A 5 -56.89 5.22 56.76
C THR A 5 -55.99 4.49 57.78
N THR A 6 -56.17 3.20 58.03
CA THR A 6 -55.38 2.45 59.04
C THR A 6 -54.21 1.64 58.49
N LYS A 7 -54.13 1.35 57.18
CA LYS A 7 -53.03 0.54 56.61
C LYS A 7 -51.74 1.30 56.27
N THR A 8 -51.81 2.60 56.00
CA THR A 8 -50.63 3.40 55.62
C THR A 8 -49.79 3.87 56.81
N GLY A 9 -50.39 4.00 58.00
CA GLY A 9 -49.66 4.38 59.22
C GLY A 9 -48.78 3.25 59.79
N ILE A 10 -49.17 1.99 59.60
CA ILE A 10 -48.47 0.84 60.20
C ILE A 10 -47.14 0.57 59.48
N TRP A 11 -47.11 0.68 58.15
CA TRP A 11 -45.91 0.42 57.36
C TRP A 11 -44.85 1.52 57.53
N ALA A 12 -45.28 2.79 57.59
CA ALA A 12 -44.37 3.91 57.84
C ALA A 12 -43.79 3.86 59.27
N ALA A 13 -44.58 3.47 60.27
CA ALA A 13 -44.12 3.28 61.64
C ALA A 13 -43.16 2.09 61.77
N GLN A 14 -43.45 0.95 61.13
CA GLN A 14 -42.54 -0.20 61.09
C GLN A 14 -41.23 0.13 60.36
N TYR A 15 -41.29 0.83 59.22
CA TYR A 15 -40.12 1.23 58.47
C TYR A 15 -39.22 2.21 59.26
N LEU A 16 -39.83 3.16 59.97
CA LEU A 16 -39.07 4.08 60.82
C LEU A 16 -38.47 3.36 62.04
N ALA A 17 -39.20 2.42 62.65
CA ALA A 17 -38.69 1.61 63.76
C ALA A 17 -37.53 0.70 63.34
N GLU A 18 -37.64 0.02 62.18
CA GLU A 18 -36.54 -0.78 61.61
C GLU A 18 -35.31 0.08 61.28
N LYS A 19 -35.53 1.30 60.74
CA LYS A 19 -34.43 2.22 60.41
C LYS A 19 -33.73 2.76 61.66
N GLN A 20 -34.47 2.97 62.75
CA GLN A 20 -33.92 3.39 64.05
C GLN A 20 -33.19 2.24 64.76
N GLN A 21 -33.65 1.00 64.57
CA GLN A 21 -32.99 -0.20 65.11
C GLN A 21 -31.73 -0.57 64.32
N GLN A 22 -31.71 -0.33 63.00
CA GLN A 22 -30.52 -0.47 62.15
C GLN A 22 -29.49 0.64 62.36
N SER A 23 -29.91 1.87 62.70
CA SER A 23 -28.96 2.95 63.00
C SER A 23 -28.33 2.81 64.39
N SER A 24 -29.05 2.23 65.37
CA SER A 24 -28.53 2.00 66.73
C SER A 24 -27.59 0.80 66.85
N THR A 25 -27.61 -0.13 65.89
CA THR A 25 -26.72 -1.31 65.83
C THR A 25 -25.53 -1.13 64.88
N ARG A 26 -25.35 0.05 64.29
CA ARG A 26 -24.21 0.35 63.42
C ARG A 26 -22.95 0.59 64.25
N ASN A 27 -22.39 -0.50 64.74
CA ASN A 27 -21.14 -0.53 65.48
C ASN A 27 -20.02 0.00 64.57
N TRP A 28 -19.32 1.06 65.00
CA TRP A 28 -18.25 1.74 64.25
C TRP A 28 -17.09 0.79 63.84
N LYS A 29 -17.09 -0.44 64.37
CA LYS A 29 -16.20 -1.54 63.99
C LYS A 29 -16.47 -2.15 62.60
N SER A 30 -17.56 -1.81 61.90
CA SER A 30 -17.82 -2.29 60.53
C SER A 30 -16.90 -1.67 59.47
N ASN A 31 -16.22 -0.57 59.79
CA ASN A 31 -15.30 0.10 58.86
C ASN A 31 -13.88 -0.49 58.89
N LEU A 32 -13.61 -1.48 59.77
CA LEU A 32 -12.31 -2.14 59.94
C LEU A 32 -12.28 -3.58 59.40
N TYR A 33 -13.35 -4.06 58.76
CA TYR A 33 -13.31 -5.37 58.09
C TYR A 33 -12.28 -5.32 56.95
N PRO A 34 -11.40 -6.33 56.81
CA PRO A 34 -10.37 -6.37 55.78
C PRO A 34 -10.94 -6.16 54.37
N SER A 35 -12.16 -6.64 54.13
CA SER A 35 -12.90 -6.46 52.88
C SER A 35 -13.29 -5.02 52.60
N VAL A 36 -13.63 -4.22 53.62
CA VAL A 36 -13.94 -2.79 53.49
C VAL A 36 -12.67 -2.00 53.23
N ILE A 37 -11.57 -2.33 53.91
CA ILE A 37 -10.26 -1.71 53.66
C ILE A 37 -9.76 -2.06 52.26
N GLN A 38 -9.89 -3.31 51.81
CA GLN A 38 -9.56 -3.73 50.44
C GLN A 38 -10.45 -3.04 49.40
N ALA A 39 -11.75 -2.90 49.66
CA ALA A 39 -12.65 -2.18 48.76
C ALA A 39 -12.28 -0.70 48.67
N VAL A 40 -11.97 -0.05 49.79
CA VAL A 40 -11.51 1.35 49.82
C VAL A 40 -10.16 1.52 49.13
N LEU A 41 -9.23 0.58 49.31
CA LEU A 41 -7.93 0.58 48.60
C LEU A 41 -8.10 0.29 47.10
N ALA A 42 -9.01 -0.59 46.71
CA ALA A 42 -9.28 -0.90 45.31
C ALA A 42 -9.99 0.26 44.60
N VAL A 43 -10.96 0.90 45.25
CA VAL A 43 -11.67 2.08 44.75
C VAL A 43 -10.74 3.29 44.75
N GLY A 44 -9.99 3.55 45.82
CA GLY A 44 -8.97 4.59 45.86
C GLY A 44 -7.88 4.38 44.81
N GLY A 45 -7.43 3.13 44.63
CA GLY A 45 -6.50 2.73 43.58
C GLY A 45 -7.02 3.04 42.18
N ARG A 46 -8.28 2.68 41.87
CA ARG A 46 -8.87 2.84 40.53
C ARG A 46 -9.40 4.25 40.24
N CYS A 47 -9.92 4.95 41.23
CA CYS A 47 -10.59 6.24 41.05
C CYS A 47 -9.71 7.44 41.38
N LEU A 48 -8.66 7.27 42.20
CA LEU A 48 -7.74 8.36 42.56
C LEU A 48 -6.33 8.08 42.05
N ILE A 49 -5.73 6.95 42.43
CA ILE A 49 -4.32 6.70 42.12
C ILE A 49 -4.11 6.46 40.63
N ALA A 50 -4.94 5.64 39.98
CA ALA A 50 -4.79 5.35 38.55
C ALA A 50 -4.98 6.60 37.67
N PRO A 51 -6.02 7.45 37.85
CA PRO A 51 -6.14 8.68 37.08
C PRO A 51 -5.02 9.68 37.36
N ILE A 52 -4.56 9.80 38.62
CA ILE A 52 -3.43 10.68 38.95
C ILE A 52 -2.14 10.16 38.32
N LEU A 53 -1.86 8.86 38.38
CA LEU A 53 -0.73 8.26 37.67
C LEU A 53 -0.84 8.48 36.16
N LEU A 54 -2.03 8.36 35.60
CA LEU A 54 -2.26 8.60 34.18
C LEU A 54 -2.02 10.08 33.84
N ILE A 55 -2.48 11.02 34.66
CA ILE A 55 -2.20 12.47 34.51
C ILE A 55 -0.72 12.77 34.66
N ILE A 56 -0.04 12.14 35.63
CA ILE A 56 1.41 12.32 35.86
C ILE A 56 2.21 11.76 34.70
N VAL A 57 1.89 10.56 34.21
CA VAL A 57 2.47 10.00 32.99
C VAL A 57 2.18 10.94 31.83
N CYS A 58 0.93 11.33 31.63
CA CYS A 58 0.52 12.27 30.58
C CYS A 58 1.26 13.62 30.60
N GLY A 59 1.50 14.18 31.78
CA GLY A 59 2.17 15.47 31.96
C GLY A 59 3.69 15.38 31.93
N LEU A 60 4.29 14.30 32.46
CA LEU A 60 5.75 14.15 32.55
C LEU A 60 6.36 13.47 31.32
N THR A 61 5.64 12.55 30.67
CA THR A 61 6.16 11.83 29.49
C THR A 61 5.74 12.48 28.17
N GLY A 62 5.06 13.63 28.22
CA GLY A 62 4.51 14.28 27.05
C GLY A 62 3.46 13.42 26.33
N TYR A 63 2.87 12.42 26.98
CA TYR A 63 1.94 11.49 26.32
C TYR A 63 0.73 12.18 25.68
N VAL A 64 0.40 13.42 26.08
CA VAL A 64 -0.70 14.21 25.50
C VAL A 64 -0.19 15.38 24.65
N SER A 65 1.04 15.85 24.90
CA SER A 65 1.65 16.99 24.20
C SER A 65 2.67 16.58 23.12
N GLY A 66 2.95 15.28 23.00
CA GLY A 66 4.04 14.73 22.18
C GLY A 66 4.04 13.21 22.02
N ALA A 67 3.08 12.44 22.56
CA ALA A 67 2.83 11.12 21.98
C ALA A 67 2.12 11.34 20.65
N THR A 68 2.95 11.50 19.64
CA THR A 68 2.59 11.49 18.24
C THR A 68 2.10 10.08 17.89
N PHE A 69 0.83 9.80 18.19
CA PHE A 69 0.08 8.80 17.41
C PHE A 69 0.03 9.22 15.93
N PHE A 70 0.29 10.50 15.65
CA PHE A 70 0.35 11.14 14.35
C PHE A 70 1.73 11.75 14.10
N ILE A 71 2.36 11.36 13.00
CA ILE A 71 3.69 11.80 12.55
C ILE A 71 3.66 13.31 12.29
N GLU A 72 4.63 14.06 12.82
CA GLU A 72 4.75 15.51 12.57
C GLU A 72 5.25 15.80 11.15
N ALA A 73 4.89 16.94 10.56
CA ALA A 73 5.29 17.33 9.20
C ALA A 73 6.81 17.27 8.95
N LYS A 74 7.63 17.55 9.98
CA LYS A 74 9.11 17.49 9.93
C LYS A 74 9.68 16.06 9.97
N GLU A 75 8.87 15.10 10.38
CA GLU A 75 9.15 13.66 10.39
C GLU A 75 8.46 12.94 9.21
N SER A 76 7.55 13.65 8.55
CA SER A 76 6.77 13.14 7.44
C SER A 76 7.52 13.30 6.12
N TYR A 77 7.18 12.39 5.19
CA TYR A 77 7.35 12.47 3.74
C TYR A 77 8.41 11.56 3.10
N PHE A 78 9.60 11.33 3.69
CA PHE A 78 10.69 10.63 2.97
C PHE A 78 11.58 9.67 3.78
N ALA A 79 11.18 9.21 4.97
CA ALA A 79 12.02 8.24 5.69
C ALA A 79 11.78 6.82 5.13
N TYR A 80 12.63 6.36 4.21
CA TYR A 80 12.65 4.94 3.82
C TYR A 80 13.23 4.10 4.97
N SER A 81 12.45 3.11 5.42
CA SER A 81 12.87 2.04 6.31
C SER A 81 12.74 0.72 5.58
N GLN A 82 13.86 0.02 5.42
CA GLN A 82 13.89 -1.28 4.76
C GLN A 82 13.09 -2.30 5.57
N LEU A 83 12.25 -3.09 4.88
CA LEU A 83 11.40 -4.13 5.48
C LEU A 83 10.47 -3.63 6.60
N ASP A 84 9.91 -2.43 6.48
CA ASP A 84 8.98 -1.91 7.48
C ASP A 84 7.73 -2.83 7.59
N PRO A 85 7.48 -3.48 8.75
CA PRO A 85 6.37 -4.39 8.94
C PRO A 85 4.99 -3.73 8.85
N VAL A 86 4.89 -2.41 9.08
CA VAL A 86 3.65 -1.64 8.90
C VAL A 86 3.30 -1.49 7.43
N MET A 87 4.29 -1.71 6.56
CA MET A 87 4.22 -1.52 5.12
C MET A 87 4.13 -2.85 4.36
N HIS A 88 4.08 -3.98 5.07
CA HIS A 88 3.85 -5.28 4.44
C HIS A 88 2.38 -5.44 4.08
N GLY A 89 2.08 -5.30 2.80
CA GLY A 89 0.82 -5.67 2.18
C GLY A 89 0.61 -7.17 2.12
N GLY A 90 0.21 -7.75 3.24
CA GLY A 90 -0.04 -9.18 3.34
C GLY A 90 -1.16 -9.65 2.42
N CYS A 91 -1.11 -10.94 2.13
CA CYS A 91 -2.20 -11.68 1.52
C CYS A 91 -2.25 -13.04 2.19
N THR A 92 -3.19 -13.22 3.12
CA THR A 92 -3.28 -14.46 3.90
C THR A 92 -3.80 -15.60 3.01
N GLY A 93 -3.00 -16.67 2.87
CA GLY A 93 -3.39 -17.85 2.08
C GLY A 93 -3.30 -17.68 0.56
N CYS A 94 -2.56 -16.67 0.08
CA CYS A 94 -2.48 -16.35 -1.34
C CYS A 94 -1.30 -17.01 -2.06
N ILE A 95 -0.39 -17.65 -1.33
CA ILE A 95 0.72 -18.42 -1.92
C ILE A 95 0.14 -19.55 -2.77
N CYS A 96 0.67 -19.71 -3.98
CA CYS A 96 0.20 -20.69 -4.95
C CYS A 96 1.33 -21.12 -5.89
N SER A 97 1.03 -22.05 -6.81
CA SER A 97 1.98 -22.44 -7.86
C SER A 97 2.31 -21.29 -8.80
N CYS A 98 3.55 -21.28 -9.32
CA CYS A 98 3.96 -20.29 -10.30
C CYS A 98 3.20 -20.43 -11.62
N ARG A 99 2.68 -21.61 -11.96
CA ARG A 99 1.77 -21.77 -13.11
C ARG A 99 0.53 -20.87 -13.01
N LYS A 100 -0.06 -20.76 -11.81
CA LYS A 100 -1.26 -19.91 -11.59
C LYS A 100 -0.93 -18.43 -11.83
N VAL A 101 0.18 -17.96 -11.27
CA VAL A 101 0.64 -16.57 -11.43
C VAL A 101 0.98 -16.27 -12.89
N LEU A 102 1.69 -17.18 -13.58
CA LEU A 102 2.04 -17.01 -14.98
C LEU A 102 0.81 -16.93 -15.89
N ILE A 103 -0.29 -17.64 -15.59
CA ILE A 103 -1.56 -17.48 -16.33
C ILE A 103 -2.06 -16.05 -16.23
N GLN A 104 -2.04 -15.43 -15.04
CA GLN A 104 -2.51 -14.05 -14.87
C GLN A 104 -1.58 -13.06 -15.56
N LEU A 105 -0.27 -13.20 -15.38
CA LEU A 105 0.70 -12.33 -16.04
C LEU A 105 0.59 -12.42 -17.58
N SER A 106 0.34 -13.61 -18.13
CA SER A 106 0.17 -13.80 -19.58
C SER A 106 -0.98 -13.00 -20.18
N ALA A 107 -1.97 -12.62 -19.36
CA ALA A 107 -3.13 -11.87 -19.83
C ALA A 107 -2.81 -10.40 -20.14
N PHE A 108 -1.72 -9.85 -19.61
CA PHE A 108 -1.22 -8.53 -20.03
C PHE A 108 -0.73 -8.55 -21.48
N GLY A 109 -0.20 -9.69 -21.95
CA GLY A 109 0.50 -9.75 -23.23
C GLY A 109 1.53 -8.62 -23.35
N SER A 110 1.43 -7.84 -24.43
CA SER A 110 2.27 -6.67 -24.68
C SER A 110 1.68 -5.34 -24.19
N ASP A 111 0.49 -5.36 -23.59
CA ASP A 111 -0.15 -4.13 -23.12
C ASP A 111 0.56 -3.60 -21.87
N ALA A 112 0.78 -2.29 -21.80
CA ALA A 112 1.44 -1.68 -20.66
C ALA A 112 0.53 -1.60 -19.42
N ILE A 113 -0.78 -1.61 -19.64
CA ILE A 113 -1.80 -1.45 -18.60
C ILE A 113 -3.07 -2.25 -18.89
N LEU A 114 -3.76 -2.68 -17.84
CA LEU A 114 -5.11 -3.25 -17.88
C LEU A 114 -6.08 -2.40 -17.05
N SER A 115 -7.35 -2.40 -17.46
CA SER A 115 -8.42 -1.79 -16.66
C SER A 115 -8.72 -2.65 -15.44
N LYS A 116 -9.25 -2.03 -14.39
CA LYS A 116 -9.66 -2.74 -13.17
C LYS A 116 -10.51 -4.00 -13.44
N PRO A 117 -11.63 -3.95 -14.18
CA PRO A 117 -12.43 -5.15 -14.41
C PRO A 117 -11.65 -6.27 -15.08
N ALA A 118 -10.86 -5.93 -16.12
CA ALA A 118 -10.06 -6.91 -16.85
C ALA A 118 -9.01 -7.56 -15.94
N TYR A 119 -8.41 -6.80 -15.02
CA TYR A 119 -7.43 -7.29 -14.06
C TYR A 119 -8.07 -8.14 -12.95
N GLU A 120 -9.21 -7.72 -12.39
CA GLU A 120 -9.93 -8.46 -11.35
C GLU A 120 -10.39 -9.83 -11.86
N ASP A 121 -10.87 -9.90 -13.12
CA ASP A 121 -11.30 -11.15 -13.76
C ASP A 121 -10.16 -12.18 -13.89
N LEU A 122 -8.89 -11.75 -13.92
CA LEU A 122 -7.75 -12.66 -14.06
C LEU A 122 -7.65 -13.66 -12.91
N GLN A 123 -8.06 -13.28 -11.70
CA GLN A 123 -8.03 -14.19 -10.56
C GLN A 123 -9.01 -15.35 -10.71
N ALA A 124 -10.22 -15.06 -11.18
CA ALA A 124 -11.23 -16.07 -11.46
C ALA A 124 -10.74 -17.00 -12.58
N ILE A 125 -10.25 -16.42 -13.68
CA ILE A 125 -9.72 -17.15 -14.84
C ILE A 125 -8.58 -18.10 -14.43
N ALA A 126 -7.60 -17.60 -13.67
CA ALA A 126 -6.47 -18.42 -13.26
C ALA A 126 -6.86 -19.52 -12.25
N SER A 127 -7.80 -19.22 -11.34
CA SER A 127 -8.28 -20.20 -10.37
C SER A 127 -9.08 -21.32 -11.05
N GLU A 128 -9.93 -20.99 -12.01
CA GLU A 128 -10.67 -21.97 -12.83
C GLU A 128 -9.71 -22.80 -13.69
N ALA A 129 -8.73 -22.17 -14.33
CA ALA A 129 -7.72 -22.84 -15.14
C ALA A 129 -6.95 -23.91 -14.33
N VAL A 130 -6.51 -23.57 -13.12
CA VAL A 130 -5.84 -24.52 -12.22
C VAL A 130 -6.78 -25.64 -11.78
N ALA A 131 -8.01 -25.32 -11.37
CA ALA A 131 -8.99 -26.31 -10.92
C ALA A 131 -9.33 -27.34 -12.00
N ASN A 132 -9.35 -26.92 -13.27
CA ASN A 132 -9.61 -27.78 -14.42
C ASN A 132 -8.33 -28.36 -15.06
N ASN A 133 -7.15 -28.14 -14.46
CA ASN A 133 -5.85 -28.52 -15.01
C ASN A 133 -5.65 -28.05 -16.47
N ASN A 134 -6.19 -26.88 -16.81
CA ASN A 134 -6.19 -26.29 -18.15
C ASN A 134 -5.17 -25.14 -18.23
N TYR A 135 -3.98 -25.44 -18.73
CA TYR A 135 -2.92 -24.45 -18.91
C TYR A 135 -2.76 -23.96 -20.35
N SER A 136 -3.81 -24.04 -21.18
CA SER A 136 -3.77 -23.65 -22.60
C SER A 136 -3.40 -22.19 -22.85
N ARG A 137 -3.53 -21.31 -21.85
CA ARG A 137 -3.09 -19.91 -21.89
C ARG A 137 -1.57 -19.74 -21.82
N LEU A 138 -0.85 -20.77 -21.39
CA LEU A 138 0.60 -20.76 -21.31
C LEU A 138 1.21 -21.49 -22.50
N THR A 139 2.28 -20.92 -23.05
CA THR A 139 3.11 -21.63 -24.02
C THR A 139 3.88 -22.77 -23.33
N PRO A 140 4.36 -23.79 -24.07
CA PRO A 140 5.21 -24.83 -23.48
C PRO A 140 6.45 -24.27 -22.77
N ALA A 141 7.05 -23.19 -23.31
CA ALA A 141 8.18 -22.51 -22.67
C ALA A 141 7.78 -21.85 -21.34
N ALA A 142 6.61 -21.20 -21.28
CA ALA A 142 6.09 -20.61 -20.05
C ALA A 142 5.75 -21.68 -18.99
N LEU A 143 5.24 -22.83 -19.40
CA LEU A 143 4.99 -23.97 -18.51
C LEU A 143 6.29 -24.52 -17.90
N THR A 144 7.29 -24.78 -18.74
CA THR A 144 8.60 -25.23 -18.25
C THR A 144 9.24 -24.22 -17.30
N LEU A 145 9.13 -22.93 -17.62
CA LEU A 145 9.62 -21.87 -16.74
C LEU A 145 8.88 -21.86 -15.40
N ALA A 146 7.56 -22.01 -15.41
CA ALA A 146 6.76 -22.07 -14.18
C ALA A 146 7.23 -23.19 -13.24
N ASP A 147 7.43 -24.39 -13.79
CA ASP A 147 7.88 -25.56 -13.03
C ASP A 147 9.30 -25.37 -12.48
N GLN A 148 10.18 -24.75 -13.27
CA GLN A 148 11.53 -24.42 -12.84
C GLN A 148 11.50 -23.40 -11.70
N LEU A 149 10.67 -22.36 -11.78
CA LEU A 149 10.53 -21.36 -10.72
C LEU A 149 10.04 -21.97 -9.40
N ASP A 150 9.02 -22.84 -9.46
CA ASP A 150 8.54 -23.58 -8.29
C ASP A 150 9.68 -24.44 -7.68
N SER A 151 10.46 -25.13 -8.52
CA SER A 151 11.62 -25.94 -8.10
C SER A 151 12.75 -25.11 -7.48
N ASP A 152 13.00 -23.91 -8.01
CA ASP A 152 14.05 -22.99 -7.55
C ASP A 152 13.65 -22.22 -6.28
N GLY A 153 12.42 -22.45 -5.79
CA GLY A 153 11.91 -21.80 -4.58
C GLY A 153 11.50 -20.35 -4.80
N ALA A 154 11.04 -20.03 -6.02
CA ALA A 154 10.32 -18.78 -6.27
C ALA A 154 9.07 -18.70 -5.38
N VAL A 155 8.68 -17.48 -5.01
CA VAL A 155 7.46 -17.24 -4.24
C VAL A 155 6.41 -16.68 -5.18
N CYS A 156 5.39 -17.46 -5.45
CA CYS A 156 4.28 -17.08 -6.31
C CYS A 156 3.03 -16.88 -5.44
N SER A 157 2.39 -15.71 -5.56
CA SER A 157 1.25 -15.33 -4.75
C SER A 157 0.20 -14.61 -5.58
N THR A 158 -1.06 -15.02 -5.42
CA THR A 158 -2.22 -14.32 -5.98
C THR A 158 -3.45 -14.50 -5.11
N GLY A 159 -4.21 -13.43 -4.96
CA GLY A 159 -5.45 -13.41 -4.19
C GLY A 159 -5.89 -11.99 -3.90
N THR A 160 -6.82 -11.83 -2.98
CA THR A 160 -7.20 -10.49 -2.50
C THR A 160 -6.28 -10.13 -1.36
N ASN A 161 -5.50 -9.06 -1.51
CA ASN A 161 -4.64 -8.56 -0.44
C ASN A 161 -5.47 -7.99 0.73
N ASP A 162 -4.80 -7.67 1.83
CA ASP A 162 -5.45 -7.15 3.03
C ASP A 162 -6.20 -5.81 2.81
N TRP A 163 -5.97 -5.16 1.66
CA TRP A 163 -6.66 -3.94 1.22
C TRP A 163 -7.84 -4.21 0.28
N GLY A 164 -8.25 -5.46 0.10
CA GLY A 164 -9.40 -5.80 -0.73
C GLY A 164 -9.13 -5.75 -2.23
N THR A 165 -7.87 -5.69 -2.65
CA THR A 165 -7.46 -5.54 -4.05
C THR A 165 -6.79 -6.81 -4.56
N PRO A 166 -7.11 -7.27 -5.78
CA PRO A 166 -6.34 -8.33 -6.43
C PRO A 166 -4.85 -8.02 -6.50
N ASN A 167 -4.02 -8.91 -5.96
CA ASN A 167 -2.56 -8.84 -6.11
C ASN A 167 -2.05 -10.01 -6.95
N VAL A 168 -1.01 -9.76 -7.74
CA VAL A 168 -0.22 -10.79 -8.41
C VAL A 168 1.23 -10.50 -8.11
N VAL A 169 1.90 -11.43 -7.44
CA VAL A 169 3.31 -11.27 -7.06
C VAL A 169 4.09 -12.54 -7.37
N LEU A 170 5.27 -12.36 -7.96
CA LEU A 170 6.24 -13.41 -8.22
C LEU A 170 7.61 -12.94 -7.74
N SER A 171 8.20 -13.62 -6.77
CA SER A 171 9.55 -13.35 -6.28
C SER A 171 10.51 -14.45 -6.71
N SER A 172 11.66 -14.11 -7.29
CA SER A 172 12.69 -15.07 -7.71
C SER A 172 14.07 -14.42 -7.77
N SER A 173 15.06 -15.09 -8.35
CA SER A 173 16.33 -14.47 -8.73
C SER A 173 16.11 -13.41 -9.83
N PRO A 174 17.03 -12.44 -10.01
CA PRO A 174 16.97 -11.50 -11.13
C PRO A 174 16.81 -12.21 -12.49
N ASP A 175 17.56 -13.30 -12.69
CA ASP A 175 17.50 -14.14 -13.90
C ASP A 175 16.12 -14.76 -14.12
N GLY A 176 15.52 -15.29 -13.05
CA GLY A 176 14.18 -15.86 -13.07
C GLY A 176 13.12 -14.83 -13.45
N ILE A 177 13.17 -13.63 -12.85
CA ILE A 177 12.26 -12.54 -13.18
C ILE A 177 12.41 -12.10 -14.63
N LEU A 178 13.64 -11.89 -15.11
CA LEU A 178 13.91 -11.48 -16.49
C LEU A 178 13.42 -12.53 -17.50
N SER A 179 13.53 -13.82 -17.15
CA SER A 179 13.02 -14.92 -17.97
C SER A 179 11.49 -14.87 -18.10
N VAL A 180 10.77 -14.60 -17.01
CA VAL A 180 9.30 -14.44 -17.04
C VAL A 180 8.89 -13.31 -17.97
N ILE A 181 9.51 -12.14 -17.83
CA ILE A 181 9.22 -10.96 -18.64
C ILE A 181 9.43 -11.26 -20.13
N ASN A 182 10.55 -11.89 -20.48
CA ASN A 182 10.88 -12.18 -21.88
C ASN A 182 9.99 -13.29 -22.48
N ILE A 183 9.75 -14.37 -21.74
CA ILE A 183 8.96 -15.51 -22.24
C ILE A 183 7.48 -15.14 -22.41
N LEU A 184 6.92 -14.34 -21.50
CA LEU A 184 5.54 -13.88 -21.59
C LEU A 184 5.37 -12.62 -22.45
N GLY A 185 6.47 -11.94 -22.83
CA GLY A 185 6.42 -10.70 -23.61
C GLY A 185 5.87 -9.50 -22.84
N LEU A 186 6.05 -9.47 -21.51
CA LEU A 186 5.46 -8.46 -20.64
C LEU A 186 6.03 -7.06 -20.90
N SER A 187 5.16 -6.07 -20.92
CA SER A 187 5.51 -4.67 -21.14
C SER A 187 5.92 -3.98 -19.84
N LEU A 188 7.22 -4.00 -19.53
CA LEU A 188 7.79 -3.25 -18.40
C LEU A 188 8.17 -1.81 -18.75
N PRO A 189 8.14 -0.88 -17.78
CA PRO A 189 8.78 0.41 -17.94
C PRO A 189 10.25 0.24 -18.37
N PRO A 190 10.72 0.96 -19.40
CA PRO A 190 12.05 0.76 -19.96
C PRO A 190 13.17 0.91 -18.93
N GLN A 191 13.04 1.85 -18.00
CA GLN A 191 13.98 2.01 -16.89
C GLN A 191 14.03 0.76 -16.01
N MET A 192 12.87 0.26 -15.57
CA MET A 192 12.81 -0.92 -14.70
C MET A 192 13.32 -2.18 -15.39
N ARG A 193 13.07 -2.30 -16.70
CA ARG A 193 13.68 -3.38 -17.49
C ARG A 193 15.21 -3.29 -17.44
N ARG A 194 15.78 -2.10 -17.63
CA ARG A 194 17.24 -1.91 -17.59
C ARG A 194 17.81 -2.10 -16.19
N GLU A 195 17.10 -1.68 -15.14
CA GLU A 195 17.45 -1.96 -13.75
C GLU A 195 17.58 -3.46 -13.51
N LEU A 196 16.60 -4.24 -13.97
CA LEU A 196 16.61 -5.71 -13.86
C LEU A 196 17.74 -6.35 -14.67
N GLU A 197 17.98 -5.91 -15.90
CA GLU A 197 19.09 -6.40 -16.73
C GLU A 197 20.45 -6.17 -16.04
N VAL A 198 20.67 -4.99 -15.47
CA VAL A 198 21.90 -4.69 -14.71
C VAL A 198 21.99 -5.53 -13.44
N ALA A 199 20.87 -5.80 -12.78
CA ALA A 199 20.86 -6.68 -11.61
C ALA A 199 21.20 -8.14 -11.96
N VAL A 200 20.83 -8.60 -13.16
CA VAL A 200 21.29 -9.90 -13.69
C VAL A 200 22.80 -9.87 -13.96
N GLU A 201 23.30 -8.81 -14.60
CA GLU A 201 24.73 -8.62 -14.88
C GLU A 201 25.58 -8.60 -13.59
N ARG A 202 25.02 -8.12 -12.47
CA ARG A 202 25.72 -7.85 -11.20
C ARG A 202 25.15 -8.60 -10.00
N LYS A 203 24.54 -9.76 -10.22
CA LYS A 203 23.81 -10.50 -9.18
C LYS A 203 24.62 -10.88 -7.94
N ASP A 204 25.95 -10.94 -8.06
CA ASP A 204 26.86 -11.26 -6.95
C ASP A 204 27.29 -10.01 -6.15
N GLU A 205 27.09 -8.79 -6.68
CA GLU A 205 27.44 -7.53 -5.99
C GLU A 205 26.40 -7.13 -4.94
N CYS A 206 25.12 -7.37 -5.24
CA CYS A 206 24.01 -7.10 -4.34
C CYS A 206 22.99 -8.24 -4.40
N VAL A 207 23.12 -9.18 -3.46
CA VAL A 207 22.30 -10.39 -3.42
C VAL A 207 20.93 -10.04 -2.87
N SER A 208 19.97 -9.88 -3.78
CA SER A 208 18.57 -9.64 -3.50
C SER A 208 17.72 -10.50 -4.41
N ARG A 209 16.60 -11.01 -3.89
CA ARG A 209 15.50 -11.45 -4.76
C ARG A 209 14.98 -10.26 -5.56
N TRP A 210 14.36 -10.55 -6.68
CA TRP A 210 13.61 -9.61 -7.48
C TRP A 210 12.17 -10.07 -7.56
N ASN A 211 11.28 -9.12 -7.76
CA ASN A 211 9.86 -9.37 -7.75
C ASN A 211 9.24 -8.81 -9.02
N ILE A 212 8.23 -9.50 -9.54
CA ILE A 212 7.17 -8.91 -10.36
C ILE A 212 6.00 -8.64 -9.42
N GLY A 213 5.51 -7.41 -9.41
CA GLY A 213 4.30 -7.03 -8.68
C GLY A 213 3.30 -6.38 -9.62
N VAL A 214 2.04 -6.79 -9.54
CA VAL A 214 0.91 -6.12 -10.20
C VAL A 214 -0.04 -5.64 -9.13
N LEU A 215 -0.31 -4.34 -9.15
CA LEU A 215 -1.20 -3.66 -8.22
C LEU A 215 -2.12 -2.72 -9.01
N LEU A 216 -3.35 -2.55 -8.53
CA LEU A 216 -4.26 -1.55 -9.06
C LEU A 216 -3.90 -0.18 -8.49
N ARG A 217 -3.45 0.72 -9.35
CA ARG A 217 -3.11 2.09 -9.01
C ARG A 217 -4.16 3.06 -9.54
N LEU A 218 -4.54 4.03 -8.73
CA LEU A 218 -5.36 5.13 -9.21
C LEU A 218 -4.51 6.03 -10.14
N HIS A 219 -5.10 6.40 -11.26
CA HIS A 219 -4.55 7.37 -12.18
C HIS A 219 -5.54 8.53 -12.33
N GLN A 220 -5.06 9.74 -12.09
CA GLN A 220 -5.83 10.95 -12.20
C GLN A 220 -5.71 11.53 -13.61
N TYR A 221 -6.81 12.04 -14.15
CA TYR A 221 -6.84 12.67 -15.46
C TYR A 221 -7.81 13.86 -15.50
N GLN A 222 -7.48 14.83 -16.34
CA GLN A 222 -8.26 16.05 -16.46
C GLN A 222 -9.51 15.82 -17.32
N THR A 223 -10.67 16.19 -16.80
CA THR A 223 -11.96 16.13 -17.55
C THR A 223 -12.37 17.49 -18.10
N VAL A 224 -11.88 18.57 -17.49
CA VAL A 224 -12.14 19.95 -17.87
C VAL A 224 -10.82 20.69 -17.97
N VAL A 225 -10.57 21.30 -19.13
CA VAL A 225 -9.37 22.09 -19.41
C VAL A 225 -9.15 23.16 -18.33
N CYS A 226 -7.90 23.32 -17.89
CA CYS A 226 -7.50 24.28 -16.86
C CYS A 226 -8.20 24.11 -15.49
N SER A 227 -8.73 22.93 -15.19
CA SER A 227 -9.32 22.61 -13.88
C SER A 227 -8.42 21.70 -13.07
N SER A 228 -8.35 21.93 -11.76
CA SER A 228 -7.75 21.00 -10.78
C SER A 228 -8.71 19.88 -10.37
N GLU A 229 -9.95 19.86 -10.87
CA GLU A 229 -10.90 18.79 -10.65
C GLU A 229 -10.60 17.61 -11.60
N TYR A 230 -9.69 16.74 -11.18
CA TYR A 230 -9.33 15.55 -11.92
C TYR A 230 -10.31 14.42 -11.60
N ALA A 231 -10.68 13.65 -12.62
CA ALA A 231 -11.30 12.34 -12.42
C ALA A 231 -10.21 11.28 -12.18
N SER A 232 -10.60 10.10 -11.72
CA SER A 232 -9.68 9.00 -11.46
C SER A 232 -10.12 7.72 -12.14
N VAL A 233 -9.15 6.94 -12.63
CA VAL A 233 -9.35 5.61 -13.20
C VAL A 233 -8.37 4.63 -12.55
N PRO A 234 -8.83 3.48 -12.02
CA PRO A 234 -7.94 2.44 -11.52
C PRO A 234 -7.34 1.65 -12.69
N VAL A 235 -6.03 1.48 -12.66
CA VAL A 235 -5.23 0.85 -13.72
C VAL A 235 -4.27 -0.13 -13.10
N ALA A 236 -4.19 -1.34 -13.64
CA ALA A 236 -3.20 -2.33 -13.25
C ALA A 236 -2.00 -2.25 -14.20
N ASP A 237 -0.80 -2.19 -13.62
CA ASP A 237 0.45 -2.17 -14.36
C ASP A 237 1.47 -3.14 -13.75
N ILE A 238 2.48 -3.51 -14.54
CA ILE A 238 3.51 -4.46 -14.12
C ILE A 238 4.71 -3.69 -13.58
N ASN A 239 5.13 -4.05 -12.37
CA ASN A 239 6.28 -3.50 -11.68
C ASN A 239 7.34 -4.58 -11.51
N THR A 240 8.61 -4.21 -11.68
CA THR A 240 9.72 -5.06 -11.24
C THR A 240 10.65 -4.29 -10.33
N PHE A 241 11.18 -5.00 -9.33
CA PHE A 241 11.96 -4.39 -8.28
C PHE A 241 12.75 -5.41 -7.45
N PRO A 242 13.90 -5.00 -6.88
CA PRO A 242 14.58 -5.82 -5.89
C PRO A 242 13.79 -5.85 -4.59
N HIS A 243 13.91 -6.96 -3.87
CA HIS A 243 13.43 -7.09 -2.49
C HIS A 243 14.16 -6.09 -1.56
N TYR A 244 15.45 -5.89 -1.80
CA TYR A 244 16.25 -4.89 -1.11
C TYR A 244 16.43 -3.67 -2.01
N THR A 245 15.74 -2.57 -1.70
CA THR A 245 15.72 -1.36 -2.55
C THR A 245 17.11 -0.72 -2.71
N ASP A 246 18.04 -0.95 -1.78
CA ASP A 246 19.45 -0.56 -1.93
C ASP A 246 20.21 -1.36 -2.99
N CYS A 247 19.70 -2.53 -3.41
CA CYS A 247 20.18 -3.26 -4.57
C CYS A 247 19.63 -2.77 -5.91
N ARG A 248 18.77 -1.73 -5.93
CA ARG A 248 18.22 -1.16 -7.16
C ARG A 248 19.31 -0.38 -7.92
N PRO A 249 19.69 -0.79 -9.14
CA PRO A 249 20.70 -0.06 -9.89
C PRO A 249 20.23 1.35 -10.25
N ASP A 250 21.13 2.33 -10.17
CA ASP A 250 20.80 3.71 -10.50
C ASP A 250 20.81 3.95 -12.02
N ILE A 251 19.67 3.73 -12.66
CA ILE A 251 19.50 3.86 -14.12
C ILE A 251 18.82 5.18 -14.47
N GLN A 252 19.39 5.95 -15.38
CA GLN A 252 18.76 7.16 -15.92
C GLN A 252 17.65 6.79 -16.89
N ASN A 253 16.45 7.38 -16.74
CA ASN A 253 15.30 7.07 -17.59
C ASN A 253 15.36 7.78 -18.96
N GLU A 254 16.09 8.90 -19.04
CA GLU A 254 16.17 9.72 -20.25
C GLU A 254 16.89 8.99 -21.39
N GLY A 255 16.31 9.02 -22.59
CA GLY A 255 16.90 8.41 -23.79
C GLY A 255 16.89 6.89 -23.87
N ILE A 256 16.32 6.15 -22.89
CA ILE A 256 16.28 4.67 -22.93
C ILE A 256 15.51 4.15 -24.15
N ILE A 257 14.40 4.80 -24.50
CA ILE A 257 13.56 4.43 -25.64
C ILE A 257 13.19 5.68 -26.42
N GLY A 258 13.06 5.54 -27.73
CA GLY A 258 12.54 6.60 -28.59
C GLY A 258 11.08 6.90 -28.30
N GLU A 259 10.64 8.08 -28.70
CA GLU A 259 9.27 8.55 -28.50
C GLU A 259 8.59 8.90 -29.83
N LYS A 260 7.26 8.94 -29.82
CA LYS A 260 6.43 9.43 -30.92
C LYS A 260 5.30 10.30 -30.39
N LEU A 261 4.89 11.26 -31.21
CA LEU A 261 3.75 12.12 -30.90
C LEU A 261 2.47 11.30 -30.82
N ALA A 262 1.79 11.32 -29.67
CA ALA A 262 0.49 10.69 -29.47
C ALA A 262 -0.66 11.71 -29.53
N TYR A 263 -0.39 12.94 -29.10
CA TYR A 263 -1.36 14.02 -29.08
C TYR A 263 -0.68 15.38 -29.25
N ALA A 264 -1.16 16.20 -30.19
CA ALA A 264 -0.68 17.57 -30.38
C ALA A 264 -1.49 18.52 -29.49
N THR A 265 -0.82 19.23 -28.59
CA THR A 265 -1.48 20.14 -27.62
C THR A 265 -1.74 21.54 -28.18
N GLY A 266 -1.19 21.87 -29.35
CA GLY A 266 -1.45 23.16 -30.01
C GLY A 266 -0.96 24.38 -29.23
N GLY A 267 0.07 24.22 -28.39
CA GLY A 267 0.60 25.28 -27.52
C GLY A 267 0.09 25.22 -26.08
N GLU A 268 -0.89 24.37 -25.79
CA GLU A 268 -1.44 24.21 -24.45
C GLU A 268 -0.50 23.41 -23.53
N ASP A 269 -0.36 23.86 -22.30
CA ASP A 269 0.29 23.09 -21.23
C ASP A 269 -0.76 22.32 -20.43
N LEU A 270 -0.90 21.02 -20.72
CA LEU A 270 -1.85 20.12 -20.07
C LEU A 270 -1.61 19.96 -18.55
N LEU A 271 -0.44 20.40 -18.05
CA LEU A 271 -0.04 20.26 -16.66
C LEU A 271 0.09 21.62 -15.96
N ALA A 272 -0.40 22.69 -16.58
CA ALA A 272 -0.41 24.03 -15.98
C ALA A 272 -1.27 24.09 -14.70
N VAL A 273 -2.38 23.35 -14.67
CA VAL A 273 -3.29 23.25 -13.52
C VAL A 273 -3.46 21.78 -13.15
N VAL A 274 -2.75 21.34 -12.10
CA VAL A 274 -2.85 19.99 -11.55
C VAL A 274 -3.13 20.02 -10.04
N PRO A 275 -3.79 18.99 -9.48
CA PRO A 275 -3.89 18.79 -8.03
C PRO A 275 -2.52 18.85 -7.34
N ASP A 276 -2.44 19.50 -6.18
CA ASP A 276 -1.17 19.67 -5.46
C ASP A 276 -0.52 18.35 -5.08
N ILE A 277 -1.31 17.32 -4.80
CA ILE A 277 -0.83 15.97 -4.49
C ILE A 277 0.03 15.39 -5.63
N LEU A 278 -0.30 15.68 -6.89
CA LEU A 278 0.45 15.20 -8.05
C LEU A 278 1.77 15.93 -8.26
N LYS A 279 2.03 17.03 -7.54
CA LYS A 279 3.29 17.80 -7.65
C LYS A 279 4.39 17.26 -6.74
N LEU A 280 4.09 16.26 -5.91
CA LEU A 280 4.96 15.81 -4.82
C LEU A 280 5.85 14.62 -5.19
N PHE A 281 5.69 14.08 -6.42
CA PHE A 281 6.33 12.83 -6.85
C PHE A 281 7.20 13.02 -8.10
N PRO A 282 8.28 12.22 -8.24
CA PRO A 282 9.08 12.22 -9.45
C PRO A 282 8.40 11.38 -10.54
N TYR A 283 8.04 11.99 -11.66
CA TYR A 283 7.46 11.27 -12.80
C TYR A 283 8.53 10.80 -13.80
N GLU A 284 8.17 9.80 -14.59
CA GLU A 284 9.06 9.24 -15.61
C GLU A 284 9.20 10.13 -16.86
N PHE A 285 8.27 11.04 -17.10
CA PHE A 285 8.30 11.90 -18.28
C PHE A 285 9.06 13.22 -18.03
N THR A 286 9.50 13.83 -19.12
CA THR A 286 10.23 15.11 -19.12
C THR A 286 9.44 16.23 -19.80
N GLY A 287 9.99 17.46 -19.78
CA GLY A 287 9.48 18.61 -20.54
C GLY A 287 8.25 19.31 -19.97
N SER A 288 7.77 18.87 -18.81
CA SER A 288 6.53 19.37 -18.20
C SER A 288 6.75 20.59 -17.30
N SER A 289 5.64 21.21 -16.91
CA SER A 289 5.58 22.28 -15.92
C SER A 289 5.51 21.79 -14.47
N LEU A 290 5.51 20.47 -14.25
CA LEU A 290 5.52 19.91 -12.89
C LEU A 290 6.86 20.21 -12.19
N PRO A 291 6.86 20.39 -10.85
CA PRO A 291 8.09 20.54 -10.10
C PRO A 291 9.02 19.34 -10.29
N LEU A 292 10.32 19.60 -10.41
CA LEU A 292 11.33 18.56 -10.44
C LEU A 292 11.52 18.00 -9.03
N ILE A 293 11.07 16.78 -8.80
CA ILE A 293 11.23 16.06 -7.54
C ILE A 293 12.41 15.08 -7.65
N SER A 294 13.27 15.05 -6.62
CA SER A 294 14.38 14.11 -6.56
C SER A 294 13.87 12.68 -6.40
N ARG A 295 14.43 11.76 -7.19
CA ARG A 295 14.20 10.33 -7.01
C ARG A 295 15.05 9.68 -5.91
N TYR A 296 15.96 10.43 -5.29
CA TYR A 296 16.84 9.91 -4.25
C TYR A 296 16.25 10.19 -2.88
N ILE A 297 16.04 9.13 -2.11
CA ILE A 297 15.51 9.21 -0.76
C ILE A 297 16.65 8.96 0.24
N LYS A 298 16.81 9.86 1.20
CA LYS A 298 17.72 9.62 2.34
C LYS A 298 17.13 8.56 3.25
N THR A 299 17.96 7.63 3.68
CA THR A 299 17.56 6.53 4.55
C THR A 299 18.52 6.39 5.73
N LYS A 300 18.10 5.65 6.75
CA LYS A 300 18.98 5.10 7.78
C LYS A 300 19.87 4.02 7.14
N SER A 301 20.67 3.30 7.93
CA SER A 301 21.46 2.18 7.40
C SER A 301 20.55 1.10 6.79
N THR A 302 20.76 0.82 5.51
CA THR A 302 20.16 -0.33 4.81
C THR A 302 20.99 -1.60 5.04
N ILE A 303 20.51 -2.75 4.54
CA ILE A 303 21.17 -4.06 4.63
C ILE A 303 22.58 -4.00 4.04
N TYR A 304 22.78 -3.28 2.93
CA TYR A 304 24.08 -3.06 2.30
C TYR A 304 24.75 -1.73 2.72
N GLY A 305 24.23 -1.05 3.75
CA GLY A 305 24.86 0.12 4.35
C GLY A 305 24.76 1.42 3.53
N HIS A 306 23.85 1.49 2.55
CA HIS A 306 23.60 2.71 1.81
C HIS A 306 22.89 3.75 2.70
N THR A 307 23.22 5.03 2.51
CA THR A 307 22.57 6.16 3.20
C THR A 307 21.47 6.82 2.35
N THR A 308 21.35 6.37 1.10
CA THR A 308 20.35 6.84 0.13
C THR A 308 19.91 5.67 -0.73
N VAL A 309 18.62 5.60 -1.04
CA VAL A 309 18.05 4.63 -2.00
C VAL A 309 17.41 5.36 -3.17
N THR A 310 17.37 4.67 -4.31
CA THR A 310 16.72 5.17 -5.53
C THR A 310 15.27 4.74 -5.52
N GLN A 311 14.39 5.70 -5.78
CA GLN A 311 12.95 5.52 -5.75
C GLN A 311 12.40 5.33 -7.19
N PRO A 312 11.48 4.39 -7.49
CA PRO A 312 10.77 4.36 -8.77
C PRO A 312 10.09 5.68 -9.12
N LEU A 313 9.98 5.89 -10.43
CA LEU A 313 9.29 7.02 -11.01
C LEU A 313 7.79 6.71 -11.15
N PHE A 314 6.97 7.71 -10.85
CA PHE A 314 5.54 7.67 -11.09
C PHE A 314 5.28 7.70 -12.59
N ARG A 315 4.26 6.95 -13.01
CA ARG A 315 3.98 6.73 -14.42
C ARG A 315 2.91 7.65 -14.92
N SER A 316 2.91 7.79 -16.23
CA SER A 316 1.85 8.48 -16.92
C SER A 316 1.53 7.74 -18.20
N TYR A 317 0.24 7.69 -18.54
CA TYR A 317 -0.22 7.00 -19.72
C TYR A 317 -1.04 7.92 -20.60
N TYR A 318 -0.94 7.69 -21.92
CA TYR A 318 -1.84 8.25 -22.90
C TYR A 318 -2.19 7.17 -23.91
N ALA A 319 -3.49 6.93 -24.13
CA ALA A 319 -3.98 5.90 -25.04
C ALA A 319 -3.35 4.51 -24.80
N GLY A 320 -3.12 4.14 -23.54
CA GLY A 320 -2.56 2.83 -23.15
C GLY A 320 -1.03 2.75 -23.20
N CYS A 321 -0.35 3.83 -23.62
CA CYS A 321 1.10 3.87 -23.76
C CYS A 321 1.76 4.73 -22.68
N ARG A 322 2.93 4.30 -22.19
CA ARG A 322 3.73 5.10 -21.25
C ARG A 322 4.20 6.39 -21.90
N VAL A 323 4.05 7.49 -21.18
CA VAL A 323 4.39 8.84 -21.60
C VAL A 323 5.88 9.09 -21.33
N ARG A 324 6.56 9.72 -22.29
CA ARG A 324 8.00 10.02 -22.24
C ARG A 324 8.27 11.51 -22.14
N THR A 325 7.46 12.32 -22.83
CA THR A 325 7.56 13.78 -22.81
C THR A 325 6.16 14.40 -22.82
N VAL A 326 5.95 15.42 -22.00
CA VAL A 326 4.73 16.24 -22.02
C VAL A 326 5.15 17.70 -22.04
N ASN A 327 4.79 18.42 -23.09
CA ASN A 327 5.08 19.85 -23.20
C ASN A 327 4.03 20.56 -24.06
N THR A 328 4.23 21.85 -24.33
CA THR A 328 3.33 22.68 -25.14
C THR A 328 3.25 22.29 -26.62
N THR A 329 4.10 21.37 -27.09
CA THR A 329 4.03 20.83 -28.46
C THR A 329 3.22 19.55 -28.54
N GLY A 330 3.19 18.75 -27.48
CA GLY A 330 2.44 17.51 -27.45
C GLY A 330 2.68 16.61 -26.25
N VAL A 331 1.91 15.52 -26.23
CA VAL A 331 2.16 14.32 -25.43
C VAL A 331 2.85 13.29 -26.30
N PHE A 332 4.05 12.87 -25.88
CA PHE A 332 4.86 11.88 -26.58
C PHE A 332 4.92 10.59 -25.76
N VAL A 333 4.73 9.46 -26.43
CA VAL A 333 4.74 8.12 -25.83
C VAL A 333 5.81 7.25 -26.46
N GLU A 334 6.06 6.07 -25.87
CA GLU A 334 7.01 5.09 -26.41
C GLU A 334 6.79 4.80 -27.90
N VAL A 335 7.86 4.83 -28.70
CA VAL A 335 7.81 4.66 -30.16
C VAL A 335 7.20 3.32 -30.57
N THR A 336 7.46 2.27 -29.80
CA THR A 336 7.02 0.89 -30.04
C THR A 336 5.57 0.62 -29.63
N CYS A 337 4.95 1.51 -28.85
CA CYS A 337 3.63 1.25 -28.27
C CYS A 337 2.48 1.55 -29.24
N THR A 338 1.51 0.66 -29.36
CA THR A 338 0.32 0.89 -30.20
C THR A 338 -0.74 1.66 -29.42
N LEU A 339 -1.21 2.79 -29.95
CA LEU A 339 -2.24 3.60 -29.30
C LEU A 339 -3.58 2.87 -29.31
N LEU A 340 -4.20 2.73 -28.13
CA LEU A 340 -5.45 2.02 -27.92
C LEU A 340 -6.62 3.00 -27.75
N ASP A 341 -7.64 2.89 -28.59
CA ASP A 341 -8.78 3.81 -28.60
C ASP A 341 -9.58 3.81 -27.29
N HIS A 342 -9.70 2.65 -26.63
CA HIS A 342 -10.34 2.54 -25.32
C HIS A 342 -9.74 3.48 -24.28
N TRP A 343 -8.42 3.70 -24.33
CA TRP A 343 -7.71 4.52 -23.37
C TRP A 343 -7.62 6.00 -23.77
N ARG A 344 -7.93 6.36 -25.03
CA ARG A 344 -7.83 7.74 -25.53
C ARG A 344 -8.77 8.70 -24.82
N SER A 345 -9.94 8.23 -24.40
CA SER A 345 -10.96 9.05 -23.75
C SER A 345 -10.54 9.58 -22.37
N TYR A 346 -9.58 8.91 -21.72
CA TYR A 346 -9.01 9.36 -20.45
C TYR A 346 -7.94 10.45 -20.63
N GLY A 347 -7.51 10.75 -21.86
CA GLY A 347 -6.48 11.74 -22.12
C GLY A 347 -5.13 11.38 -21.49
N LEU A 348 -4.43 12.39 -20.99
CA LEU A 348 -3.19 12.23 -20.22
C LEU A 348 -3.54 11.81 -18.79
N THR A 349 -3.15 10.60 -18.40
CA THR A 349 -3.34 10.10 -17.04
C THR A 349 -2.04 10.18 -16.27
N LEU A 350 -2.12 10.57 -15.00
CA LEU A 350 -0.99 10.68 -14.08
C LEU A 350 -1.23 9.69 -12.95
N GLN A 351 -0.27 8.80 -12.69
CA GLN A 351 -0.33 7.93 -11.53
C GLN A 351 -0.53 8.80 -10.30
N SER A 352 -1.62 8.55 -9.58
CA SER A 352 -1.84 9.20 -8.31
C SER A 352 -1.28 8.33 -7.20
N PRO A 353 -0.97 8.96 -6.07
CA PRO A 353 -0.85 8.22 -4.84
C PRO A 353 -2.10 7.33 -4.55
N ASP A 354 -1.94 6.05 -4.18
CA ASP A 354 -2.93 5.16 -3.52
C ASP A 354 -3.67 5.82 -2.35
N ASP A 355 -4.99 5.67 -2.30
CA ASP A 355 -5.78 6.29 -1.24
C ASP A 355 -5.56 5.61 0.13
N LEU A 356 -4.65 6.15 0.94
CA LEU A 356 -4.48 5.76 2.34
C LEU A 356 -4.61 6.99 3.26
N PRO A 357 -5.70 7.08 4.06
CA PRO A 357 -6.00 8.28 4.83
C PRO A 357 -5.20 8.31 6.14
N VAL A 358 -4.37 9.34 6.34
CA VAL A 358 -4.12 9.98 7.66
C VAL A 358 -3.52 11.35 7.37
N CYS A 359 -4.23 12.48 7.30
CA CYS A 359 -5.01 13.19 8.33
C CYS A 359 -5.89 14.33 7.74
N SER A 360 -6.77 14.87 8.59
CA SER A 360 -7.83 15.84 8.25
C SER A 360 -7.50 17.33 8.52
N THR A 361 -8.54 18.17 8.50
CA THR A 361 -8.71 19.56 8.03
C THR A 361 -8.01 20.70 8.79
N GLY A 362 -6.82 20.49 9.35
CA GLY A 362 -6.09 21.56 10.07
C GLY A 362 -4.57 21.39 10.06
N ASP A 363 -3.98 21.38 8.86
CA ASP A 363 -2.52 21.27 8.58
C ASP A 363 -1.93 19.85 8.58
N VAL A 364 -2.54 19.05 7.71
CA VAL A 364 -2.01 18.01 6.81
C VAL A 364 -1.02 17.02 7.42
N CYS A 365 -1.53 15.80 7.66
CA CYS A 365 -0.73 14.62 7.42
C CYS A 365 -1.26 13.90 6.18
N VAL A 366 -0.34 13.25 5.46
CA VAL A 366 -0.58 12.02 4.71
C VAL A 366 0.59 11.16 5.15
N ARG A 367 0.35 10.05 5.87
CA ARG A 367 1.37 9.00 5.94
C ARG A 367 1.80 8.78 4.50
N ASN A 368 3.09 8.87 4.19
CA ASN A 368 3.61 8.28 2.97
C ASN A 368 3.44 6.76 3.10
N GLN A 369 2.20 6.29 2.93
CA GLN A 369 1.90 4.89 2.77
C GLN A 369 2.25 4.44 1.34
N TYR A 370 2.88 5.28 0.49
CA TYR A 370 3.51 4.76 -0.73
C TYR A 370 4.55 3.71 -0.38
N ASN A 371 5.23 3.82 0.75
CA ASN A 371 6.20 2.79 1.10
C ASN A 371 5.58 1.39 1.34
N SER A 372 4.25 1.22 1.41
CA SER A 372 3.59 -0.09 1.59
C SER A 372 3.14 -0.73 0.30
N GLU A 373 3.01 0.07 -0.75
CA GLU A 373 2.86 -0.45 -2.10
C GLU A 373 4.15 -0.39 -2.90
N TRP A 374 5.24 0.01 -2.26
CA TRP A 374 6.56 -0.12 -2.84
C TRP A 374 7.03 -1.52 -2.55
N GLU A 375 7.19 -2.23 -3.65
CA GLU A 375 8.10 -3.34 -3.71
C GLU A 375 7.83 -4.41 -2.65
N TYR A 376 6.61 -4.97 -2.63
CA TYR A 376 6.22 -5.96 -1.63
C TYR A 376 7.28 -7.04 -1.46
N THR A 377 7.68 -7.24 -0.21
CA THR A 377 8.70 -8.20 0.18
C THR A 377 8.03 -9.50 0.59
N ASN A 378 8.26 -10.51 -0.23
CA ASN A 378 7.74 -11.85 -0.03
C ASN A 378 8.81 -12.73 0.62
N ASP A 379 8.96 -12.58 1.92
CA ASP A 379 9.72 -13.53 2.72
C ASP A 379 8.80 -14.61 3.26
N LEU A 380 9.12 -15.86 2.94
CA LEU A 380 8.48 -17.01 3.55
C LEU A 380 9.27 -17.39 4.79
N SER A 381 8.56 -17.62 5.90
CA SER A 381 9.20 -18.31 7.03
C SER A 381 9.65 -19.70 6.56
N PRO A 382 10.89 -20.14 6.85
CA PRO A 382 11.34 -21.49 6.54
C PRO A 382 10.52 -22.59 7.24
N THR A 383 9.62 -22.23 8.16
CA THR A 383 8.69 -23.13 8.86
C THR A 383 7.24 -23.05 8.36
N ASP A 384 6.97 -22.33 7.26
CA ASP A 384 5.61 -22.16 6.75
C ASP A 384 5.11 -23.45 6.06
N SER A 385 4.08 -24.06 6.64
CA SER A 385 3.45 -25.29 6.17
C SER A 385 2.64 -25.12 4.88
N THR A 386 2.44 -23.89 4.41
CA THR A 386 1.76 -23.61 3.13
C THR A 386 2.62 -23.94 1.91
N ARG A 387 3.87 -24.38 2.12
CA ARG A 387 4.66 -25.06 1.09
C ARG A 387 4.14 -26.49 0.91
N LEU A 388 2.98 -26.63 0.26
CA LEU A 388 2.41 -27.90 -0.17
C LEU A 388 1.82 -27.79 -1.58
#